data_AF-A0A9D9MB83-F1
#
_entry.id   AF-A0A9D9MB83-F1
#
_cell.length_a   1.000
_cell.length_b   1.000
_cell.length_c   1.000
_cell.angle_alpha   90.00
_cell.angle_beta   90.00
_cell.angle_gamma   90.00
#
_symmetry.space_group_name_H-M   'P 1'
#
loop_
_entity.id
_entity.type
_entity.pdbx_description
1 polymer ?
#
loop_
_entity_poly.entity_id
_entity_poly.type
_entity_poly.pdbx_seq_one_letter_code
_entity_poly.pdbx_strand_id
1 'polypeptide(L)'
;VDGIDNDFFFRCRELGIRGWEVGDCVLHHQLGRVEFKRFAGIRFRTYNYSPERLYGIYRNNLIVIKKYSGTREFGRAFRRNWFWRKPIRILLGEKDVCAKFKAICRGVRDAGRYKP
;
A
#
# COMPACT_ATOMS: atom_id res chain seq x y z
N VAL A 1 -8.31 8.40 0.13
CA VAL A 1 -8.51 7.77 1.45
C VAL A 1 -7.31 6.92 1.87
N ASP A 2 -6.66 6.19 0.96
CA ASP A 2 -5.58 5.26 1.32
C ASP A 2 -4.47 5.91 2.18
N GLY A 3 -4.05 5.22 3.24
CA GLY A 3 -2.98 5.66 4.13
C GLY A 3 -3.41 6.57 5.29
N ILE A 4 -4.68 6.97 5.37
CA ILE A 4 -5.19 7.82 6.47
C ILE A 4 -5.06 7.14 7.84
N ASP A 5 -5.30 5.83 7.90
CA ASP A 5 -5.18 5.07 9.16
C ASP A 5 -3.73 5.05 9.66
N ASN A 6 -2.78 4.92 8.74
CA ASN A 6 -1.35 4.99 9.07
C ASN A 6 -0.95 6.41 9.50
N ASP A 7 -1.43 7.44 8.81
CA ASP A 7 -1.17 8.84 9.20
C ASP A 7 -1.70 9.12 10.62
N PHE A 8 -2.93 8.69 10.93
CA PHE A 8 -3.52 8.82 12.25
C PHE A 8 -2.73 8.03 13.31
N PHE A 9 -2.41 6.76 13.02
CA PHE A 9 -1.66 5.91 13.93
C PHE A 9 -0.28 6.50 14.27
N PHE A 10 0.50 6.93 13.28
CA PHE A 10 1.81 7.50 13.54
C PHE A 10 1.75 8.84 14.26
N ARG A 11 0.73 9.67 13.98
CA ARG A 11 0.46 10.89 14.74
C ARG A 11 0.20 10.60 16.22
N CYS A 12 -0.63 9.61 16.52
CA CYS A 12 -0.88 9.18 17.90
C CYS A 12 0.41 8.68 18.56
N ARG A 13 1.24 7.91 17.84
CA ARG A 13 2.50 7.39 18.37
C ARG A 13 3.50 8.48 18.74
N GLU A 14 3.62 9.55 17.95
CA GLU A 14 4.50 10.68 18.28
C GLU A 14 4.05 11.42 19.55
N LEU A 15 2.75 11.37 19.86
CA LEU A 15 2.17 11.88 21.12
C LEU A 15 2.28 10.88 22.28
N GLY A 16 2.98 9.75 22.11
CA GLY A 16 3.12 8.71 23.14
C GLY A 16 1.87 7.84 23.33
N ILE A 17 0.87 7.96 22.45
CA ILE A 17 -0.37 7.17 22.51
C ILE A 17 -0.13 5.81 21.86
N ARG A 18 -0.47 4.75 22.60
CA ARG A 18 -0.34 3.35 22.13
C ARG A 18 -1.65 2.88 21.48
N GLY A 19 -1.51 2.23 20.33
CA GLY A 19 -2.60 1.49 19.69
C GLY A 19 -2.54 0.00 20.01
N TRP A 20 -3.71 -0.63 20.07
CA TRP A 20 -3.87 -2.06 20.33
C TRP A 20 -4.75 -2.68 19.24
N GLU A 21 -4.40 -3.89 18.82
CA GLU A 21 -5.24 -4.71 17.94
C GLU A 21 -5.98 -5.73 18.81
N VAL A 22 -7.30 -5.86 18.61
CA VAL A 22 -8.14 -6.82 19.35
C VAL A 22 -8.25 -8.09 18.52
N GLY A 23 -7.57 -9.15 18.94
CA GLY A 23 -7.40 -10.37 18.13
C GLY A 23 -8.68 -11.15 17.85
N ASP A 24 -9.67 -11.11 18.75
CA ASP A 24 -10.92 -11.85 18.62
C ASP A 24 -12.05 -11.01 17.98
N CYS A 25 -11.76 -9.78 17.58
CA CYS A 25 -12.71 -8.92 16.90
C CYS A 25 -12.56 -9.07 15.38
N VAL A 26 -13.58 -9.61 14.72
CA VAL A 26 -13.55 -9.88 13.27
C VAL A 26 -14.43 -8.90 12.51
N LEU A 27 -13.85 -8.28 11.48
CA LEU A 27 -14.57 -7.46 10.52
C LEU A 27 -14.54 -8.11 9.13
N HIS A 28 -15.71 -8.33 8.54
CA HIS A 28 -15.81 -8.79 7.16
C HIS A 28 -15.44 -7.65 6.20
N HIS A 29 -14.30 -7.79 5.52
CA HIS A 29 -13.78 -6.78 4.60
C HIS A 29 -13.42 -7.39 3.24
N GLN A 30 -13.90 -6.76 2.17
CA GLN A 30 -13.53 -7.09 0.80
C GLN A 30 -12.42 -6.16 0.27
N LEU A 31 -11.26 -6.74 -0.03
CA LEU A 31 -10.11 -6.01 -0.57
C LEU A 31 -10.12 -6.00 -2.11
N GLY A 32 -10.65 -4.93 -2.70
CA GLY A 32 -10.70 -4.80 -4.16
C GLY A 32 -11.45 -5.95 -4.83
N ARG A 33 -11.10 -6.26 -6.09
CA ARG A 33 -11.64 -7.40 -6.83
C ARG A 33 -10.61 -8.52 -6.83
N VAL A 34 -10.59 -9.28 -5.74
CA VAL A 34 -9.65 -10.39 -5.57
C VAL A 34 -9.89 -11.44 -6.65
N GLU A 35 -8.83 -11.77 -7.38
CA GLU A 35 -8.84 -12.87 -8.35
C GLU A 35 -7.66 -13.80 -8.06
N PHE A 36 -7.83 -15.08 -8.36
CA PHE A 36 -6.75 -16.05 -8.33
C PHE A 36 -6.24 -16.27 -9.75
N LYS A 37 -4.92 -16.13 -9.93
CA LYS A 37 -4.23 -16.36 -11.20
C LYS A 37 -3.20 -17.47 -11.02
N ARG A 38 -2.78 -18.06 -12.13
CA ARG A 38 -1.72 -19.07 -12.17
C ARG A 38 -0.67 -18.63 -13.17
N PHE A 39 0.59 -18.64 -12.74
CA PHE A 39 1.75 -18.38 -13.61
C PHE A 39 2.82 -19.42 -13.28
N ALA A 40 3.37 -20.07 -14.30
CA ALA A 40 4.36 -21.15 -14.16
C ALA A 40 3.97 -22.20 -13.09
N GLY A 41 2.72 -22.66 -13.10
CA GLY A 41 2.21 -23.65 -12.15
C GLY A 41 1.84 -23.10 -10.76
N ILE A 42 2.34 -21.93 -10.37
CA ILE A 42 2.14 -21.31 -9.05
C ILE A 42 0.84 -20.49 -9.04
N ARG A 43 -0.04 -20.77 -8.07
CA ARG A 43 -1.27 -20.00 -7.83
C ARG A 43 -0.98 -18.79 -6.94
N PHE A 44 -1.46 -17.62 -7.34
CA PHE A 44 -1.32 -16.39 -6.55
C PHE A 44 -2.58 -15.51 -6.64
N ARG A 45 -2.76 -14.66 -5.63
CA ARG A 45 -3.86 -13.67 -5.58
C ARG A 45 -3.45 -12.34 -6.18
N THR A 46 -4.32 -11.77 -7.00
CA THR A 46 -4.31 -10.38 -7.45
C THR A 46 -5.48 -9.63 -6.82
N TYR A 47 -5.37 -8.30 -6.74
CA TYR A 47 -6.39 -7.47 -6.07
C TYR A 47 -7.14 -6.56 -7.06
N ASN A 48 -6.60 -6.40 -8.27
CA ASN A 48 -7.18 -5.59 -9.34
C ASN A 48 -7.60 -4.18 -8.89
N TYR A 49 -6.73 -3.51 -8.12
CA TYR A 49 -6.95 -2.12 -7.74
C TYR A 49 -6.90 -1.23 -8.97
N SER A 50 -7.75 -0.20 -9.01
CA SER A 50 -7.71 0.79 -10.08
C SER A 50 -6.38 1.57 -10.07
N PRO A 51 -5.96 2.15 -11.21
CA PRO A 51 -4.79 3.01 -11.27
C PRO A 51 -4.84 4.16 -10.24
N GLU A 52 -6.00 4.78 -10.04
CA GLU A 52 -6.22 5.88 -9.09
C GLU A 52 -5.93 5.43 -7.66
N ARG A 53 -6.40 4.23 -7.29
CA ARG A 53 -6.14 3.67 -5.96
C ARG A 53 -4.66 3.35 -5.77
N LEU A 54 -3.99 2.79 -6.78
CA LEU A 54 -2.53 2.56 -6.71
C LEU A 54 -1.78 3.89 -6.58
N TYR A 55 -2.15 4.92 -7.32
CA TYR A 55 -1.60 6.26 -7.15
C TYR A 55 -1.71 6.73 -5.68
N GLY A 56 -2.90 6.64 -5.09
CA GLY A 56 -3.16 7.05 -3.70
C GLY A 56 -2.35 6.24 -2.68
N ILE A 57 -2.31 4.91 -2.82
CA ILE A 57 -1.57 4.03 -1.93
C ILE A 57 -0.08 4.38 -1.92
N TYR A 58 0.54 4.52 -3.10
CA TYR A 58 1.97 4.82 -3.17
C TYR A 58 2.26 6.24 -2.69
N ARG A 59 1.47 7.23 -3.13
CA ARG A 59 1.67 8.62 -2.71
C ARG A 59 1.55 8.77 -1.20
N ASN A 60 0.41 8.39 -0.64
CA ASN A 60 0.07 8.75 0.73
C ASN A 60 0.92 7.97 1.74
N ASN A 61 1.19 6.68 1.54
CA ASN A 61 2.01 5.92 2.47
C ASN A 61 3.48 6.36 2.43
N LEU A 62 4.01 6.77 1.28
CA LEU A 62 5.34 7.37 1.20
C LEU A 62 5.42 8.72 1.91
N ILE A 63 4.36 9.55 1.80
CA ILE A 63 4.24 10.78 2.58
C ILE A 63 4.27 10.46 4.07
N VAL A 64 3.48 9.49 4.55
CA VAL A 64 3.47 9.06 5.96
C VAL A 64 4.86 8.62 6.42
N ILE A 65 5.56 7.81 5.61
CA ILE A 65 6.93 7.36 5.91
C ILE A 65 7.89 8.55 6.02
N LYS A 66 7.72 9.58 5.21
CA LYS A 66 8.57 10.79 5.23
C LYS A 66 8.21 11.75 6.37
N LYS A 67 6.93 11.84 6.71
CA LYS A 67 6.37 12.81 7.66
C LYS A 67 6.68 12.48 9.11
N TYR A 68 6.60 11.20 9.49
CA TYR A 68 6.70 10.78 10.89
C TYR A 68 8.00 10.05 11.19
N SER A 69 8.50 10.28 12.40
CA SER A 69 9.59 9.51 12.99
C SER A 69 9.11 8.09 13.38
N GLY A 70 10.03 7.14 13.55
CA GLY A 70 9.67 5.77 13.99
C GLY A 70 8.96 4.89 12.95
N THR A 71 8.87 5.31 11.68
CA THR A 71 8.20 4.57 10.59
C THR A 71 9.05 3.44 9.99
N ARG A 72 10.24 3.12 10.55
CA ARG A 72 11.23 2.21 9.94
C ARG A 72 10.64 0.84 9.58
N GLU A 73 9.91 0.21 10.49
CA GLU A 73 9.33 -1.12 10.26
C GLU A 73 8.22 -1.09 9.22
N PHE A 74 7.34 -0.10 9.34
CA PHE A 74 6.30 0.15 8.36
C PHE A 74 6.87 0.41 6.97
N GLY A 75 7.92 1.23 6.85
CA GLY A 75 8.63 1.49 5.60
C GLY A 75 9.28 0.24 5.01
N ARG A 76 9.86 -0.64 5.84
CA ARG A 76 10.39 -1.95 5.39
C ARG A 76 9.27 -2.84 4.85
N ALA A 77 8.16 -2.96 5.58
CA ALA A 77 7.01 -3.74 5.15
C ALA A 77 6.38 -3.17 3.86
N PHE A 78 6.28 -1.85 3.77
CA PHE A 78 5.78 -1.16 2.58
C PHE A 78 6.66 -1.46 1.37
N ARG A 79 7.98 -1.33 1.49
CA ARG A 79 8.93 -1.67 0.43
C ARG A 79 8.79 -3.12 -0.04
N ARG A 80 8.77 -4.07 0.89
CA ARG A 80 8.61 -5.50 0.57
C ARG A 80 7.31 -5.79 -0.16
N ASN A 81 6.19 -5.28 0.33
CA ASN A 81 4.88 -5.64 -0.20
C ASN A 81 4.51 -4.83 -1.45
N TRP A 82 4.85 -3.55 -1.50
CA TRP A 82 4.42 -2.62 -2.54
C TRP A 82 5.49 -2.31 -3.59
N PHE A 83 6.79 -2.33 -3.28
CA PHE A 83 7.81 -2.15 -4.34
C PHE A 83 8.28 -3.46 -4.96
N TRP A 84 8.24 -4.56 -4.21
CA TRP A 84 8.67 -5.87 -4.73
C TRP A 84 7.49 -6.76 -5.13
N ARG A 85 6.63 -7.14 -4.17
CA ARG A 85 5.60 -8.16 -4.44
C ARG A 85 4.47 -7.66 -5.34
N LYS A 86 3.95 -6.45 -5.11
CA LYS A 86 2.79 -5.94 -5.84
C LYS A 86 3.07 -5.72 -7.34
N PRO A 87 4.17 -5.10 -7.78
CA PRO A 87 4.45 -4.88 -9.21
C PRO A 87 4.62 -6.19 -9.97
N ILE A 88 5.31 -7.18 -9.38
CA ILE A 88 5.43 -8.53 -9.95
C ILE A 88 4.05 -9.15 -10.17
N ARG A 89 3.15 -9.06 -9.18
CA ARG A 89 1.79 -9.63 -9.30
C ARG A 89 0.92 -8.87 -10.31
N ILE A 90 1.09 -7.56 -10.45
CA ILE A 90 0.40 -6.77 -11.48
C ILE A 90 0.85 -7.25 -12.86
N LEU A 91 2.17 -7.35 -13.07
CA LEU A 91 2.76 -7.78 -14.35
C LEU A 91 2.28 -9.18 -14.75
N LEU A 92 2.25 -10.11 -13.81
CA LEU A 92 1.94 -11.52 -14.09
C LEU A 92 0.45 -11.85 -14.18
N GLY A 93 -0.45 -10.98 -13.73
CA GLY A 93 -1.85 -11.41 -13.52
C GLY A 93 -2.92 -10.33 -13.45
N GLU A 94 -2.60 -9.06 -13.63
CA GLU A 94 -3.61 -8.00 -13.67
C GLU A 94 -3.72 -7.35 -15.06
N LYS A 95 -4.92 -6.85 -15.39
CA LYS A 95 -5.14 -6.03 -16.59
C LYS A 95 -4.64 -4.59 -16.38
N ASP A 96 -4.53 -3.84 -17.48
CA ASP A 96 -4.16 -2.41 -17.51
C ASP A 96 -2.80 -2.11 -16.90
N VAL A 97 -1.85 -3.03 -17.07
CA VAL A 97 -0.50 -2.98 -16.49
C VAL A 97 0.15 -1.61 -16.72
N CYS A 98 0.18 -1.11 -17.95
CA CYS A 98 0.79 0.17 -18.27
C CYS A 98 0.16 1.34 -17.50
N ALA A 99 -1.16 1.40 -17.41
CA ALA A 99 -1.87 2.45 -16.68
C ALA A 99 -1.57 2.39 -15.17
N LYS A 100 -1.52 1.18 -14.61
CA LYS A 100 -1.18 0.94 -13.20
C LYS A 100 0.24 1.36 -12.87
N PHE A 101 1.21 0.99 -13.71
CA PHE A 101 2.60 1.40 -13.51
C PHE A 101 2.78 2.92 -13.67
N LYS A 102 2.13 3.54 -14.65
CA LYS A 102 2.11 5.01 -14.78
C LYS A 102 1.57 5.68 -13.51
N ALA A 103 0.49 5.16 -12.95
CA ALA A 103 -0.11 5.68 -11.73
C ALA A 103 0.79 5.48 -10.48
N ILE A 104 1.45 4.32 -10.37
CA ILE A 104 2.46 4.06 -9.33
C ILE A 104 3.59 5.09 -9.42
N CYS A 105 4.20 5.24 -10.60
CA CYS A 105 5.30 6.18 -10.82
C CYS A 105 4.88 7.63 -10.53
N ARG A 106 3.65 8.02 -10.91
CA ARG A 106 3.09 9.33 -10.57
C ARG A 106 2.97 9.50 -9.05
N GLY A 107 2.47 8.48 -8.34
CA GLY A 107 2.31 8.53 -6.89
C GLY A 107 3.63 8.67 -6.14
N VAL A 108 4.65 7.91 -6.57
CA VAL A 108 6.01 7.99 -6.03
C VAL A 108 6.62 9.38 -6.25
N ARG A 109 6.51 9.91 -7.47
CA ARG A 109 7.03 11.25 -7.81
C ARG A 109 6.39 12.34 -6.96
N ASP A 110 5.07 12.31 -6.83
CA ASP A 110 4.33 13.31 -6.05
C ASP A 110 4.66 13.23 -4.56
N ALA A 111 4.84 12.02 -4.02
CA ALA A 111 5.33 11.85 -2.65
C ALA A 111 6.75 12.41 -2.46
N GLY A 112 7.63 12.27 -3.45
CA GLY A 112 8.98 12.86 -3.40
C GLY A 112 8.97 14.38 -3.27
N ARG A 113 7.97 15.04 -3.85
CA ARG A 113 7.77 16.50 -3.81
C ARG A 113 7.18 17.01 -2.49
N TYR A 114 6.63 16.13 -1.65
CA TYR A 114 6.09 16.51 -0.35
C TYR A 114 7.20 17.07 0.55
N LYS A 115 6.95 18.22 1.17
CA LYS A 115 7.80 18.81 2.21
C LYS A 115 7.03 18.72 3.53
N PRO A 116 7.60 18.11 4.57
CA PRO A 116 6.95 17.98 5.88
C PRO A 116 6.72 19.35 6.52
#